data_AF-A0A024LQG1-F1
#
_entry.id   AF-A0A024LQG1-F1
#
_cell.length_a   1.000
_cell.length_b   1.000
_cell.length_c   1.000
_cell.angle_alpha   90.00
_cell.angle_beta   90.00
_cell.angle_gamma   90.00
#
_symmetry.space_group_name_H-M   'P 1'
#
loop_
_entity.id
_entity.type
_entity.pdbx_description
1 polymer ?
#
loop_
_entity_poly.entity_id
_entity_poly.type
_entity_poly.pdbx_seq_one_letter_code
_entity_poly.pdbx_strand_id
1 'polypeptide(L)'
;MPSYKLTVSDIQKKWLATGLILFIAFIILSDPALAQGFGQVESALDKIVNAMTGTIAKSIATIAVAGTGIAWIAGYIEMRKAFFVCVGISIIFGASQIVGMLSS
;
A
#
# COMPACT_ATOMS: atom_id res chain seq x y z
N MET A 1 35.73 -12.61 -12.20
CA MET A 1 34.32 -12.57 -11.72
C MET A 1 34.19 -11.41 -10.75
N PRO A 2 33.55 -10.29 -11.14
CA PRO A 2 33.46 -9.10 -10.30
C PRO A 2 32.39 -9.28 -9.22
N SER A 3 32.79 -9.19 -7.95
CA SER A 3 31.89 -9.19 -6.81
C SER A 3 31.13 -7.87 -6.75
N TYR A 4 29.81 -7.91 -6.96
CA TYR A 4 28.94 -6.75 -6.77
C TYR A 4 28.84 -6.43 -5.28
N LYS A 5 29.70 -5.51 -4.80
CA LYS A 5 29.59 -4.98 -3.44
C LYS A 5 28.39 -4.04 -3.38
N LEU A 6 27.27 -4.56 -2.87
CA LEU A 6 26.11 -3.79 -2.47
C LEU A 6 26.44 -2.90 -1.26
N THR A 7 27.09 -1.75 -1.51
CA THR A 7 27.20 -0.67 -0.52
C THR A 7 25.84 0.02 -0.39
N VAL A 8 24.91 -0.63 0.30
CA VAL A 8 23.61 -0.05 0.65
C VAL A 8 23.84 0.92 1.82
N SER A 9 23.34 2.16 1.72
CA SER A 9 23.49 3.16 2.78
C SER A 9 22.71 2.74 4.04
N ASP A 10 23.19 3.12 5.23
CA ASP A 10 22.60 2.66 6.49
C ASP A 10 21.16 3.16 6.72
N ILE A 11 20.78 4.24 6.05
CA ILE A 11 19.42 4.75 5.98
C ILE A 11 18.56 3.80 5.14
N GLN A 12 19.02 3.40 3.95
CA GLN A 12 18.29 2.43 3.11
C GLN A 12 18.18 1.06 3.75
N LYS A 13 19.21 0.59 4.47
CA LYS A 13 19.14 -0.66 5.25
C LYS A 13 18.10 -0.58 6.36
N LYS A 14 17.98 0.55 7.06
CA LYS A 14 16.94 0.78 8.08
C LYS A 14 15.54 0.74 7.46
N TRP A 15 15.30 1.44 6.35
CA TRP A 15 14.00 1.43 5.67
C TRP A 15 13.64 0.05 5.09
N LEU A 16 14.62 -0.66 4.52
CA LEU A 16 14.42 -2.03 4.03
C LEU A 16 14.19 -3.03 5.18
N ALA A 17 14.92 -2.90 6.29
CA ALA A 17 14.72 -3.73 7.48
C ALA A 17 13.35 -3.48 8.12
N THR A 18 12.91 -2.22 8.22
CA THR A 18 11.57 -1.89 8.72
C THR A 18 10.48 -2.43 7.79
N GLY A 19 10.65 -2.31 6.46
CA GLY A 19 9.72 -2.89 5.49
C GLY A 19 9.67 -4.42 5.57
N LEU A 20 10.81 -5.07 5.73
CA LEU A 20 10.91 -6.52 5.90
C LEU A 20 10.28 -6.99 7.21
N ILE A 21 10.51 -6.29 8.32
CA ILE A 21 9.90 -6.59 9.62
C ILE A 21 8.38 -6.38 9.57
N LEU A 22 7.90 -5.35 8.87
CA LEU A 22 6.47 -5.12 8.67
C LEU A 22 5.84 -6.21 7.81
N PHE A 23 6.55 -6.67 6.77
CA PHE A 23 6.12 -7.77 5.91
C PHE A 23 6.09 -9.11 6.66
N ILE A 24 7.10 -9.38 7.49
CA ILE A 24 7.16 -10.55 8.37
C ILE A 24 6.08 -10.48 9.46
N ALA A 25 5.82 -9.31 10.03
CA ALA A 25 4.70 -9.10 10.97
C ALA A 25 3.35 -9.35 10.27
N PHE A 26 3.19 -8.92 9.02
CA PHE A 26 2.02 -9.25 8.20
C PHE A 26 1.86 -10.75 7.99
N ILE A 27 2.95 -11.48 7.75
CA ILE A 27 2.95 -12.93 7.60
C ILE A 27 2.65 -13.64 8.92
N ILE A 28 3.11 -13.13 10.07
CA ILE A 28 2.84 -13.72 11.39
C ILE A 28 1.42 -13.43 11.88
N LEU A 29 0.81 -12.30 11.51
CA LEU A 29 -0.64 -12.09 11.63
C LEU A 29 -1.45 -12.94 10.63
N SER A 30 -0.78 -13.59 9.68
CA SER A 30 -1.38 -14.47 8.66
C SER A 30 -1.18 -15.94 9.02
N ASP A 31 -1.76 -16.40 10.12
CA ASP A 31 -1.89 -17.84 10.42
C ASP A 31 -3.14 -18.04 11.32
N PRO A 32 -3.93 -19.13 11.25
CA PRO A 32 -4.37 -20.01 10.17
C PRO A 32 -5.92 -20.04 10.16
N ALA A 33 -6.60 -19.11 9.47
CA ALA A 33 -8.08 -19.12 9.39
C ALA A 33 -8.61 -19.83 8.13
N LEU A 34 -7.84 -20.77 7.57
CA LEU A 34 -8.17 -21.47 6.32
C LEU A 34 -9.08 -22.71 6.49
N ALA A 35 -9.82 -22.89 7.60
CA ALA A 35 -10.46 -24.21 7.82
C ALA A 35 -11.85 -24.30 8.50
N GLN A 36 -12.57 -23.23 8.87
CA GLN A 36 -13.86 -23.43 9.60
C GLN A 36 -15.08 -22.67 9.05
N GLY A 37 -15.17 -22.53 7.74
CA GLY A 37 -16.41 -22.16 7.05
C GLY A 37 -16.26 -20.93 6.19
N PHE A 38 -16.80 -21.00 4.98
CA PHE A 38 -16.75 -19.96 3.94
C PHE A 38 -17.09 -18.54 4.43
N GLY A 39 -17.86 -18.39 5.52
CA GLY A 39 -18.19 -17.08 6.10
C GLY A 39 -17.04 -16.34 6.82
N GLN A 40 -15.98 -17.02 7.26
CA GLN A 40 -14.82 -16.32 7.87
C GLN A 40 -13.90 -15.69 6.82
N VAL A 41 -13.82 -16.27 5.61
CA VAL A 41 -13.04 -15.70 4.51
C VAL A 41 -13.70 -14.43 3.98
N GLU A 42 -15.03 -14.43 3.86
CA GLU A 42 -15.81 -13.26 3.51
C GLU A 42 -15.65 -12.14 4.55
N SER A 43 -15.74 -12.49 5.85
CA SER A 43 -15.51 -11.53 6.94
C SER A 43 -14.08 -10.97 6.97
N ALA A 44 -13.07 -11.80 6.66
CA ALA A 44 -11.69 -11.34 6.56
C ALA A 44 -11.49 -10.40 5.36
N LEU A 45 -12.11 -10.72 4.21
CA LEU A 45 -12.05 -9.91 3.00
C LEU A 45 -12.73 -8.55 3.21
N ASP A 46 -13.91 -8.53 3.84
CA ASP A 46 -14.61 -7.30 4.20
C ASP A 46 -13.82 -6.42 5.17
N LYS A 47 -13.11 -7.02 6.13
CA LYS A 47 -12.23 -6.26 7.04
C LYS A 47 -11.08 -5.59 6.28
N ILE A 48 -10.49 -6.28 5.30
CA ILE A 48 -9.42 -5.73 4.47
C ILE A 48 -9.96 -4.61 3.56
N VAL A 49 -11.11 -4.82 2.93
CA VAL A 49 -11.75 -3.80 2.09
C VAL A 49 -12.14 -2.58 2.92
N ASN A 50 -12.72 -2.77 4.11
CA ASN A 50 -13.02 -1.68 5.04
C ASN A 50 -11.76 -0.97 5.54
N ALA A 51 -10.67 -1.69 5.78
CA ALA A 51 -9.39 -1.08 6.15
C ALA A 51 -8.84 -0.21 5.00
N MET A 52 -8.99 -0.65 3.75
CA MET A 52 -8.54 0.08 2.56
C MET A 52 -9.43 1.27 2.16
N THR A 53 -10.71 1.25 2.51
CA THR A 53 -11.68 2.28 2.11
C THR A 53 -12.10 3.20 3.25
N GLY A 54 -11.72 2.84 4.48
CA GLY A 54 -11.99 3.58 5.69
C GLY A 54 -11.31 4.95 5.74
N THR A 55 -11.72 5.75 6.72
CA THR A 55 -11.26 7.14 6.92
C THR A 55 -9.74 7.25 7.08
N ILE A 56 -9.10 6.24 7.68
CA ILE A 56 -7.64 6.19 7.86
C ILE A 56 -6.92 6.04 6.51
N ALA A 57 -7.41 5.19 5.61
CA ALA A 57 -6.79 5.03 4.29
C ALA A 57 -6.93 6.32 3.45
N LYS A 58 -8.08 6.99 3.53
CA LYS A 58 -8.31 8.28 2.86
C LYS A 58 -7.37 9.37 3.38
N SER A 59 -7.12 9.44 4.70
CA SER A 59 -6.21 10.45 5.26
C SER A 59 -4.75 10.20 4.83
N ILE A 60 -4.31 8.95 4.81
CA ILE A 60 -2.97 8.57 4.32
C ILE A 60 -2.82 8.93 2.84
N ALA A 61 -3.83 8.66 2.01
CA ALA A 61 -3.82 9.01 0.60
C ALA A 61 -3.68 10.52 0.38
N THR A 62 -4.42 11.34 1.15
CA THR A 62 -4.32 12.81 1.08
C THR A 62 -2.91 13.30 1.38
N ILE A 63 -2.26 12.75 2.42
CA ILE A 63 -0.89 13.11 2.77
C ILE A 63 0.10 12.69 1.67
N ALA A 64 -0.10 11.52 1.06
CA ALA A 64 0.74 11.06 -0.05
C ALA A 64 0.63 11.96 -1.29
N VAL A 65 -0.58 12.42 -1.63
CA VAL A 65 -0.80 13.38 -2.74
C VAL A 65 -0.15 14.73 -2.43
N ALA A 66 -0.32 15.24 -1.20
CA ALA A 66 0.27 16.50 -0.78
C ALA A 66 1.82 16.45 -0.86
N GLY A 67 2.43 15.37 -0.38
CA GLY A 67 3.88 15.15 -0.48
C GLY A 67 4.37 15.06 -1.93
N THR A 68 3.61 14.38 -2.79
CA THR A 68 3.93 14.26 -4.22
C THR A 68 3.87 15.62 -4.93
N GLY A 69 2.87 16.45 -4.60
CA GLY A 69 2.75 17.81 -5.13
C GLY A 69 3.93 18.71 -4.75
N ILE A 70 4.35 18.66 -3.49
CA ILE A 70 5.53 19.41 -3.01
C ILE A 70 6.80 18.94 -3.71
N ALA A 71 6.98 17.62 -3.83
CA ALA A 71 8.16 17.05 -4.46
C ALA A 71 8.24 17.33 -5.97
N TRP A 72 7.09 17.46 -6.64
CA TRP A 72 7.00 17.86 -8.05
C TRP A 72 7.40 19.33 -8.27
N ILE A 73 6.92 20.25 -7.42
CA ILE A 73 7.31 21.68 -7.48
C ILE A 73 8.80 21.87 -7.17
N ALA A 74 9.35 21.07 -6.26
CA ALA A 74 10.77 21.13 -5.90
C ALA A 74 11.72 20.54 -6.96
N GLY A 75 11.21 20.06 -8.10
CA GLY A 75 12.02 19.54 -9.21
C GLY A 75 12.67 18.17 -8.95
N TYR A 76 12.36 17.52 -7.82
CA TYR A 76 12.91 16.20 -7.48
C TYR A 76 12.25 15.06 -8.28
N ILE A 77 11.06 15.29 -8.84
CA ILE A 77 10.31 14.28 -9.60
C ILE A 77 9.71 14.86 -10.88
N GLU A 78 9.89 14.12 -11.99
CA GLU A 78 9.30 14.43 -13.28
C GLU A 78 7.76 14.24 -13.27
N MET A 79 7.06 15.03 -14.08
CA MET A 79 5.59 15.01 -14.27
C MET A 79 5.00 13.61 -14.39
N ARG A 80 5.69 12.72 -15.10
CA ARG A 80 5.24 11.36 -15.35
C ARG A 80 5.14 10.54 -14.05
N LYS A 81 6.08 10.74 -13.12
CA LYS A 81 6.09 10.05 -11.82
C LYS A 81 4.98 10.56 -10.90
N ALA A 82 4.74 11.87 -10.90
CA ALA A 82 3.61 12.45 -10.17
C ALA A 82 2.26 11.93 -10.68
N PHE A 83 2.10 11.81 -12.00
CA PHE A 83 0.89 11.28 -12.61
C PHE A 83 0.60 9.82 -12.21
N PHE A 84 1.64 8.97 -12.15
CA PHE A 84 1.47 7.58 -11.72
C PHE A 84 0.93 7.45 -10.29
N VAL A 85 1.33 8.34 -9.38
CA VAL A 85 0.81 8.34 -8.00
C VAL A 85 -0.69 8.68 -7.99
N CYS A 86 -1.09 9.72 -8.72
CA CYS A 86 -2.50 10.10 -8.85
C CYS A 86 -3.35 8.96 -9.43
N VAL A 87 -2.87 8.32 -10.50
CA VAL A 87 -3.55 7.18 -11.13
C VAL A 87 -3.69 6.01 -10.15
N GLY A 88 -2.63 5.67 -9.42
CA GLY A 88 -2.67 4.58 -8.44
C GLY A 88 -3.73 4.79 -7.36
N ILE A 89 -3.83 6.01 -6.82
CA ILE A 89 -4.84 6.36 -5.81
C ILE A 89 -6.24 6.27 -6.40
N SER A 90 -6.42 6.75 -7.64
CA SER A 90 -7.71 6.71 -8.35
C SER A 90 -8.23 5.28 -8.53
N ILE A 91 -7.33 4.35 -8.84
CA ILE A 91 -7.68 2.93 -9.05
C ILE A 91 -8.12 2.28 -7.74
N ILE A 92 -7.41 2.54 -6.63
CA ILE A 92 -7.72 1.93 -5.33
C ILE A 92 -9.12 2.33 -4.86
N PHE A 93 -9.41 3.63 -4.85
CA PHE A 93 -10.72 4.12 -4.41
C PHE A 93 -11.82 3.87 -5.46
N GLY A 94 -11.48 3.93 -6.74
CA GLY A 94 -12.42 3.65 -7.84
C GLY A 94 -12.88 2.20 -7.87
N ALA A 95 -11.98 1.24 -7.63
CA ALA A 95 -12.31 -0.18 -7.59
C ALA A 95 -13.37 -0.49 -6.51
N SER A 96 -13.23 0.10 -5.32
CA SER A 96 -14.20 -0.11 -4.25
C SER A 96 -15.60 0.39 -4.60
N GLN A 97 -15.73 1.51 -5.31
CA GLN A 97 -17.04 2.00 -5.75
C GLN A 97 -17.69 1.06 -6.77
N ILE A 98 -16.92 0.58 -7.75
CA ILE A 98 -17.43 -0.32 -8.80
C ILE A 98 -17.94 -1.62 -8.18
N VAL A 99 -17.16 -2.22 -7.28
CA VAL A 99 -17.57 -3.45 -6.58
C VAL A 99 -18.79 -3.21 -5.70
N GLY A 100 -18.87 -2.06 -5.01
CA GLY A 100 -20.05 -1.70 -4.22
C GLY A 100 -21.32 -1.58 -5.05
N MET A 101 -21.23 -1.06 -6.28
CA MET A 101 -22.36 -1.00 -7.22
C MET A 101 -22.80 -2.38 -7.73
N LEU A 102 -21.87 -3.33 -7.85
CA LEU A 102 -22.17 -4.70 -8.30
C LEU A 102 -22.73 -5.59 -7.19
N SER A 103 -22.50 -5.23 -5.94
CA SER A 103 -22.97 -5.98 -4.76
C SER A 103 -24.36 -5.56 -4.27
N SER A 104 -25.00 -4.57 -4.92
CA SER A 104 -26.37 -4.11 -4.64
C SER A 104 -27.36 -4.73 -5.62
#